data_AF-A0A485CWJ7-F1
#
_entry.id   AF-A0A485CWJ7-F1
#
_cell.length_a   1.000
_cell.length_b   1.000
_cell.length_c   1.000
_cell.angle_alpha   90.00
_cell.angle_beta   90.00
_cell.angle_gamma   90.00
#
_symmetry.space_group_name_H-M   'P 1'
#
loop_
_entity.id
_entity.type
_entity.pdbx_description
1 polymer ?
#
loop_
_entity_poly.entity_id
_entity_poly.type
_entity_poly.pdbx_seq_one_letter_code
_entity_poly.pdbx_strand_id
1 'polypeptide(L)'
;MWKRGGDWCLPERAPGYLQGVAHYGFMEQPHIPELLHSVPGLAVPFVPEEITWYLGHETIIALEGHGMVAWQRNCFAFMVRNSTHITNYYRLPGDQVVEIGRRVAI
;
A
#
# COMPACT_ATOMS: atom_id res chain seq x y z
N MET A 1 4.20 -11.64 18.42
CA MET A 1 3.66 -10.92 19.59
C MET A 1 3.74 -9.44 19.23
N TRP A 2 2.59 -8.80 18.97
CA TRP A 2 2.51 -7.46 18.37
C TRP A 2 2.32 -6.43 19.48
N LYS A 3 3.33 -5.62 19.75
CA LYS A 3 3.24 -4.56 20.74
C LYS A 3 2.80 -3.25 20.09
N ARG A 4 1.65 -2.72 20.56
CA ARG A 4 1.37 -1.29 20.54
C ARG A 4 2.41 -0.61 21.43
N GLY A 5 3.40 0.05 20.81
CA GLY A 5 4.42 0.83 21.51
C GLY A 5 5.83 0.43 21.11
N GLY A 6 6.47 1.26 20.28
CA GLY A 6 7.92 1.49 20.21
C GLY A 6 8.82 0.40 19.63
N ASP A 7 8.44 -0.87 19.71
CA ASP A 7 9.33 -1.98 19.36
C ASP A 7 9.05 -2.49 17.94
N TRP A 8 9.48 -1.71 16.95
CA TRP A 8 9.45 -2.12 15.55
C TRP A 8 10.42 -3.28 15.33
N CYS A 9 9.91 -4.47 15.05
CA CYS A 9 10.71 -5.59 14.59
C CYS A 9 10.68 -5.62 13.06
N LEU A 10 11.76 -5.18 12.41
CA LEU A 10 12.02 -5.43 11.00
C LEU A 10 12.96 -6.64 10.87
N PRO A 11 12.47 -7.90 10.91
CA PRO A 11 13.33 -9.05 10.66
C PRO A 11 13.99 -8.95 9.28
N GLU A 12 15.30 -9.16 9.25
CA GLU A 12 16.02 -9.41 8.01
C GLU A 12 15.61 -10.77 7.46
N ARG A 13 15.06 -10.76 6.25
CA ARG A 13 14.58 -11.97 5.56
C ARG A 13 15.64 -12.53 4.61
N ALA A 14 16.52 -11.67 4.11
CA ALA A 14 17.71 -11.98 3.32
C ALA A 14 18.70 -10.80 3.43
N PRO A 15 19.99 -10.97 3.07
CA PRO A 15 20.97 -9.88 3.13
C PRO A 15 20.48 -8.60 2.45
N GLY A 16 20.33 -7.51 3.21
CA GLY A 16 19.84 -6.22 2.70
C GLY A 16 18.33 -6.15 2.42
N TYR A 17 17.57 -7.16 2.84
CA TYR A 17 16.11 -7.22 2.69
C TYR A 17 15.42 -7.34 4.06
N LEU A 18 14.82 -6.22 4.47
CA LEU A 18 14.06 -6.09 5.70
C LEU A 18 12.57 -6.16 5.40
N GLN A 19 11.81 -6.84 6.25
CA GLN A 19 10.35 -6.92 6.14
C GLN A 19 9.69 -6.45 7.43
N GLY A 20 8.68 -5.59 7.32
CA GLY A 20 7.85 -5.15 8.44
C GLY A 20 6.37 -5.34 8.16
N VAL A 21 5.57 -5.33 9.23
CA VAL A 21 4.11 -5.29 9.16
C VAL A 21 3.62 -4.18 10.08
N ALA A 22 2.82 -3.26 9.54
CA ALA A 22 2.15 -2.22 10.29
C ALA A 22 0.63 -2.44 10.25
N HIS A 23 -0.02 -2.18 11.38
CA HIS A 23 -1.47 -2.31 11.52
C HIS A 23 -2.08 -0.92 11.70
N TYR A 24 -3.06 -0.60 10.86
CA TYR A 24 -3.84 0.62 10.92
C TYR A 24 -5.33 0.29 11.05
N GLY A 25 -6.05 1.09 11.83
CA GLY A 25 -7.50 1.04 11.92
C GLY A 25 -8.19 1.56 10.67
N PHE A 26 -9.48 1.22 10.51
CA PHE A 26 -10.26 1.58 9.29
C PHE A 26 -10.27 3.07 8.96
N MET A 27 -10.33 3.93 9.98
CA MET A 27 -10.35 5.40 9.82
C MET A 27 -8.96 6.04 9.96
N GLU A 28 -7.93 5.26 10.25
CA GLU A 28 -6.57 5.79 10.36
C GLU A 28 -5.99 6.03 8.97
N GLN A 29 -5.22 7.12 8.85
CA GLN A 29 -4.55 7.47 7.60
C GLN A 29 -3.07 7.11 7.71
N PRO A 30 -2.62 6.05 7.03
CA PRO A 30 -1.23 5.65 7.10
C PRO A 30 -0.31 6.69 6.47
N HIS A 31 0.76 7.06 7.18
CA HIS A 31 1.84 7.87 6.64
C HIS A 31 3.09 7.00 6.57
N ILE A 32 3.33 6.38 5.41
CA ILE A 32 4.40 5.37 5.29
C ILE A 32 5.80 5.98 5.42
N PRO A 33 6.12 7.16 4.83
CA PRO A 33 7.43 7.80 5.05
C PRO A 33 7.70 8.09 6.54
N GLU A 34 6.74 8.70 7.24
CA GLU A 34 6.84 9.01 8.67
C GLU A 34 6.96 7.74 9.52
N LEU A 35 6.20 6.69 9.19
CA LEU A 35 6.33 5.38 9.81
C LEU A 35 7.77 4.86 9.71
N LEU A 36 8.34 4.84 8.50
CA LEU A 36 9.70 4.31 8.29
C LEU A 36 10.77 5.17 8.96
N HIS A 37 10.60 6.50 9.01
CA HIS A 37 11.45 7.38 9.82
C HIS A 37 11.43 7.05 11.31
N SER A 38 10.31 6.54 11.83
CA SER A 38 10.16 6.19 13.25
C SER A 38 10.77 4.84 13.63
N VAL A 39 11.22 4.04 12.66
CA VAL A 39 11.78 2.71 12.91
C VAL A 39 13.26 2.82 13.29
N PRO A 40 13.66 2.47 14.53
CA PRO A 40 15.05 2.47 14.93
C PRO A 40 15.80 1.29 14.30
N GLY A 41 17.10 1.45 14.05
CA GLY A 41 17.99 0.34 13.66
C GLY A 41 17.99 -0.01 12.17
N LEU A 42 17.44 0.84 11.30
CA LEU A 42 17.68 0.73 9.86
C LEU A 42 19.17 0.95 9.57
N ALA A 43 19.79 0.00 8.84
CA ALA A 43 21.21 0.03 8.49
C ALA A 43 21.58 1.18 7.54
N VAL A 44 20.59 1.79 6.89
CA VAL A 44 20.75 2.87 5.91
C VAL A 44 19.89 4.06 6.36
N PRO A 45 20.42 5.30 6.34
CA PRO A 45 19.61 6.48 6.61
C PRO A 45 18.48 6.60 5.59
N PHE A 46 17.28 6.89 6.07
CA PHE A 46 16.14 7.18 5.21
C PHE A 46 16.32 8.57 4.59
N VAL A 47 16.80 8.61 3.34
CA VAL A 47 16.91 9.83 2.53
C VAL A 47 15.72 9.83 1.57
N PRO A 48 14.67 10.63 1.82
CA PRO A 48 13.43 10.58 1.04
C PRO A 48 13.66 10.69 -0.47
N GLU A 49 14.63 11.47 -0.91
CA GLU A 49 14.92 11.74 -2.32
C GLU A 49 15.55 10.56 -3.07
N GLU A 50 16.13 9.59 -2.36
CA GLU A 50 16.81 8.43 -2.94
C GLU A 50 15.93 7.16 -2.94
N ILE A 51 14.70 7.26 -2.42
CA ILE A 51 13.82 6.12 -2.24
C ILE A 51 12.94 5.96 -3.47
N THR A 52 12.84 4.72 -3.96
CA THR A 52 11.83 4.33 -4.96
C THR A 52 10.78 3.47 -4.28
N TRP A 53 9.51 3.90 -4.37
CA TRP A 53 8.36 3.21 -3.80
C TRP A 53 7.74 2.30 -4.84
N TYR A 54 7.72 1.00 -4.57
CA TYR A 54 7.04 0.03 -5.42
C TYR A 54 5.66 -0.28 -4.84
N LEU A 55 4.62 -0.11 -5.66
CA LEU A 55 3.24 -0.33 -5.25
C LEU A 55 2.55 -1.27 -6.23
N GLY A 56 2.01 -2.38 -5.71
CA GLY A 56 1.13 -3.24 -6.48
C GLY A 56 -0.26 -2.61 -6.56
N HIS A 57 -0.82 -2.49 -7.77
CA HIS A 57 -2.21 -2.08 -7.95
C HIS A 57 -2.95 -3.11 -8.78
N GLU A 58 -4.08 -3.58 -8.26
CA GLU A 58 -4.98 -4.47 -8.97
C GLU A 58 -6.02 -3.66 -9.75
N THR A 59 -5.97 -3.75 -11.08
CA THR A 59 -7.04 -3.26 -11.93
C THR A 59 -8.12 -4.32 -12.04
N ILE A 60 -9.30 -3.98 -11.52
CA ILE A 60 -10.49 -4.81 -11.63
C ILE A 60 -11.04 -4.74 -13.06
N ILE A 61 -11.17 -5.89 -13.70
CA ILE A 61 -11.79 -6.03 -15.02
C ILE A 61 -13.06 -6.86 -14.87
N ALA A 62 -14.16 -6.35 -15.42
CA ALA A 62 -15.42 -7.08 -15.47
C ALA A 62 -15.31 -8.25 -16.46
N LEU A 63 -15.59 -9.47 -16.01
CA LEU A 63 -15.77 -10.60 -16.92
C LEU A 63 -17.19 -10.57 -17.52
N GLU A 64 -17.33 -10.83 -18.82
CA GLU A 64 -18.65 -11.02 -19.43
C GLU A 64 -19.23 -12.38 -18.99
N GLY A 65 -20.20 -12.37 -18.07
CA GLY A 65 -20.84 -13.59 -17.56
C GLY A 65 -21.41 -13.49 -16.14
N HIS A 66 -21.83 -14.64 -15.61
CA HIS A 66 -22.51 -14.83 -14.32
C HIS A 66 -21.59 -14.55 -13.11
N GLY A 67 -21.24 -13.29 -12.85
CA GLY A 67 -20.48 -12.88 -11.65
C GLY A 67 -21.31 -11.97 -10.73
N MET A 68 -21.61 -10.76 -11.20
CA MET A 68 -22.28 -9.71 -10.43
C MET A 68 -23.45 -9.10 -11.23
N VAL A 69 -24.59 -8.88 -10.58
CA VAL A 69 -25.78 -8.25 -11.20
C VAL A 69 -25.48 -6.82 -11.64
N ALA A 70 -26.10 -6.38 -12.74
CA ALA A 70 -25.71 -5.13 -13.43
C ALA A 70 -25.73 -3.88 -12.54
N TRP A 71 -26.71 -3.74 -11.65
CA TRP A 71 -26.78 -2.58 -10.76
C TRP A 71 -25.64 -2.56 -9.73
N GLN A 72 -25.25 -3.72 -9.17
CA GLN A 72 -24.11 -3.82 -8.25
C GLN A 72 -22.81 -3.46 -8.95
N ARG A 73 -22.64 -3.94 -10.20
CA ARG A 73 -21.48 -3.61 -11.03
C ARG A 73 -21.35 -2.11 -11.28
N ASN A 74 -22.47 -1.46 -11.61
CA ASN A 74 -22.48 -0.02 -11.86
C ASN A 74 -22.16 0.79 -10.59
N CYS A 75 -22.77 0.43 -9.45
CA CYS A 75 -22.46 1.07 -8.17
C CYS A 75 -20.99 0.88 -7.78
N PHE A 76 -20.47 -0.33 -7.91
CA PHE A 76 -19.07 -0.63 -7.62
C PHE A 76 -18.11 0.14 -8.53
N ALA A 77 -18.35 0.14 -9.83
CA ALA A 77 -17.53 0.89 -10.80
C ALA A 77 -17.54 2.40 -10.50
N PHE A 78 -18.70 2.94 -10.11
CA PHE A 78 -18.80 4.34 -9.69
C PHE A 78 -17.97 4.61 -8.42
N MET A 79 -18.05 3.75 -7.40
CA MET A 79 -17.26 3.92 -6.17
C MET A 79 -15.76 3.82 -6.43
N VAL A 80 -15.30 2.81 -7.18
CA VAL A 80 -13.88 2.63 -7.52
C VAL A 80 -13.34 3.85 -8.25
N ARG A 81 -14.08 4.40 -9.21
CA ARG A 81 -13.68 5.61 -9.94
C ARG A 81 -13.52 6.84 -9.03
N ASN A 82 -14.29 6.92 -7.95
CA ASN A 82 -14.22 8.02 -6.98
C ASN A 82 -13.31 7.71 -5.79
N SER A 83 -12.72 6.52 -5.73
CA SER A 83 -11.85 6.12 -4.63
C SER A 83 -10.53 6.88 -4.66
N THR A 84 -9.97 7.14 -3.48
CA THR A 84 -8.67 7.76 -3.35
C THR A 84 -7.60 6.84 -3.92
N HIS A 85 -6.72 7.40 -4.75
CA HIS A 85 -5.58 6.68 -5.28
C HIS A 85 -4.68 6.17 -4.15
N ILE A 86 -4.19 4.94 -4.27
CA ILE A 86 -3.45 4.25 -3.21
C ILE A 86 -2.16 4.99 -2.81
N THR A 87 -1.49 5.63 -3.78
CA THR A 87 -0.31 6.49 -3.57
C THR A 87 -0.62 7.67 -2.64
N ASN A 88 -1.79 8.30 -2.83
CA ASN A 88 -2.24 9.41 -1.99
C ASN A 88 -2.69 8.91 -0.61
N TYR A 89 -3.33 7.73 -0.54
CA TYR A 89 -3.75 7.12 0.71
C TYR A 89 -2.57 6.86 1.65
N TYR A 90 -1.42 6.40 1.11
CA TYR A 90 -0.19 6.16 1.87
C TYR A 90 0.74 7.39 2.02
N ARG A 91 0.33 8.55 1.47
CA ARG A 91 1.09 9.81 1.49
C ARG A 91 2.49 9.67 0.89
N LEU A 92 2.60 8.96 -0.23
CA LEU A 92 3.85 8.76 -0.94
C LEU A 92 4.14 9.93 -1.90
N PRO A 93 5.42 10.35 -2.05
CA PRO A 93 5.82 11.29 -3.09
C PRO A 93 5.61 10.67 -4.48
N GLY A 94 4.73 11.26 -5.28
CA GLY A 94 4.30 10.65 -6.56
C GLY A 94 5.41 10.52 -7.60
N ASP A 95 6.43 11.37 -7.54
CA ASP A 95 7.63 11.35 -8.40
C ASP A 95 8.57 10.17 -8.13
N GLN A 96 8.40 9.51 -6.98
CA GLN A 96 9.21 8.40 -6.52
C GLN A 96 8.47 7.06 -6.57
N VAL A 97 7.25 7.03 -7.11
CA VAL A 97 6.38 5.85 -7.07
C VAL A 97 6.37 5.13 -8.41
N VAL A 98 6.65 3.83 -8.36
CA VAL A 98 6.53 2.89 -9.47
C VAL A 98 5.37 1.96 -9.20
N GLU A 99 4.31 2.08 -10.00
CA GLU A 99 3.14 1.23 -9.89
C GLU A 99 3.26 -0.01 -10.77
N ILE A 100 3.08 -1.17 -10.16
CA ILE A 100 3.08 -2.47 -10.84
C ILE A 100 1.63 -2.94 -10.92
N GLY A 101 1.02 -2.74 -12.09
CA GLY A 101 -0.36 -3.10 -12.36
C GLY A 101 -0.54 -4.60 -12.60
N ARG A 102 -1.51 -5.23 -11.94
CA ARG A 102 -2.01 -6.56 -12.27
C ARG A 102 -3.50 -6.48 -12.60
N ARG A 103 -3.94 -7.22 -13.61
CA ARG A 103 -5.36 -7.33 -13.97
C ARG A 103 -5.98 -8.50 -13.21
N VAL A 104 -7.08 -8.24 -12.49
CA VAL A 104 -7.87 -9.26 -11.78
C VAL A 104 -9.28 -9.25 -12.36
N ALA A 105 -9.76 -10.41 -12.79
CA ALA A 105 -11.11 -10.57 -13.32
C ALA A 105 -12.06 -10.97 -12.17
N ILE A 106 -13.22 -10.32 -12.12
CA ILE A 106 -14.37 -10.64 -11.24
C ILE A 106 -15.68 -10.59 -12.00
#